data_AF-A0AAU6GLG4-F1
#
_entry.id   AF-A0AAU6GLG4-F1
#
_cell.length_a   1.000
_cell.length_b   1.000
_cell.length_c   1.000
_cell.angle_alpha   90.00
_cell.angle_beta   90.00
_cell.angle_gamma   90.00
#
_symmetry.space_group_name_H-M   'P 1'
#
loop_
_entity.id
_entity.type
_entity.pdbx_description
1 polymer ?
#
loop_
_entity_poly.entity_id
_entity_poly.type
_entity_poly.pdbx_seq_one_letter_code
_entity_poly.pdbx_strand_id
1 'polypeptide(L)'
;MPPTARDAFGPDLTKDQAVTYNRGRVATATALALYRSDKRLDGLSDDELDAAVRALKFPYSRPSDETRAAVRAALGVLEADPTIAVI
;
A
#
# COMPACT_ATOMS: atom_id res chain seq x y z
N MET A 1 12.56 -5.26 -10.40
CA MET A 1 12.56 -4.89 -8.97
C MET A 1 12.80 -3.38 -8.87
N PRO A 2 12.13 -2.66 -7.98
CA PRO A 2 12.37 -1.23 -7.79
C PRO A 2 13.83 -0.99 -7.37
N PRO A 3 14.55 0.02 -7.92
CA PRO A 3 15.91 0.37 -7.49
C PRO A 3 16.00 0.63 -5.98
N THR A 4 14.98 1.29 -5.44
CA THR A 4 14.85 1.63 -4.02
C THR A 4 14.92 0.44 -3.05
N ALA A 5 14.60 -0.78 -3.50
CA ALA A 5 14.72 -1.95 -2.63
C ALA A 5 16.19 -2.35 -2.43
N ARG A 6 17.04 -2.19 -3.45
CA ARG A 6 18.48 -2.44 -3.32
C ARG A 6 19.15 -1.37 -2.46
N ASP A 7 18.69 -0.13 -2.56
CA ASP A 7 19.20 0.95 -1.72
C ASP A 7 18.89 0.71 -0.23
N ALA A 8 17.74 0.10 0.08
CA ALA A 8 17.31 -0.18 1.45
C ALA A 8 17.95 -1.43 2.08
N PHE A 9 18.19 -2.48 1.30
CA PHE A 9 18.63 -3.79 1.82
C PHE A 9 20.03 -4.21 1.34
N GLY A 10 20.66 -3.41 0.48
CA GLY A 10 21.99 -3.70 -0.04
C GLY A 10 22.01 -4.78 -1.13
N PRO A 11 23.22 -5.27 -1.47
CA PRO A 11 23.43 -6.20 -2.59
C PRO A 11 22.84 -7.60 -2.35
N ASP A 12 22.68 -8.01 -1.09
CA ASP A 12 22.18 -9.34 -0.70
C ASP A 12 20.65 -9.44 -0.67
N LEU A 13 19.96 -8.41 -1.18
CA LEU A 13 18.49 -8.36 -1.26
C LEU A 13 17.92 -9.60 -1.97
N THR A 14 17.07 -10.34 -1.26
CA THR A 14 16.32 -11.45 -1.85
C THR A 14 15.11 -10.96 -2.63
N LYS A 15 14.62 -11.81 -3.55
CA LYS A 15 13.40 -11.54 -4.32
C LYS A 15 12.19 -11.31 -3.39
N ASP A 16 12.06 -12.09 -2.34
CA ASP A 16 10.92 -12.02 -1.42
C ASP A 16 10.96 -10.76 -0.57
N GLN A 17 12.16 -10.33 -0.15
CA GLN A 17 12.35 -9.03 0.50
C GLN A 17 11.95 -7.89 -0.45
N ALA A 18 12.35 -7.96 -1.72
CA ALA A 18 12.02 -6.92 -2.70
C ALA A 18 10.50 -6.84 -2.96
N VAL A 19 9.83 -7.99 -3.07
CA VAL A 19 8.36 -8.07 -3.23
C VAL A 19 7.66 -7.51 -2.00
N THR A 20 8.09 -7.91 -0.80
CA THR A 20 7.50 -7.47 0.47
C THR A 20 7.68 -5.97 0.66
N TYR A 21 8.87 -5.45 0.43
CA TYR A 21 9.16 -4.01 0.51
C TYR A 21 8.30 -3.21 -0.48
N ASN A 22 8.19 -3.67 -1.73
CA ASN A 22 7.36 -2.98 -2.72
C ASN A 22 5.88 -3.03 -2.35
N ARG A 23 5.39 -4.16 -1.83
CA ARG A 23 4.02 -4.30 -1.33
C ARG A 23 3.73 -3.31 -0.22
N GLY A 24 4.64 -3.17 0.76
CA GLY A 24 4.52 -2.19 1.83
C GLY A 24 4.37 -0.77 1.29
N ARG A 25 5.24 -0.37 0.36
CA ARG A 25 5.18 0.97 -0.27
C ARG A 25 3.87 1.22 -1.01
N VAL A 26 3.43 0.26 -1.82
CA VAL A 26 2.15 0.34 -2.54
C VAL A 26 1.00 0.43 -1.55
N ALA A 27 0.98 -0.41 -0.53
CA ALA A 27 -0.07 -0.42 0.48
C ALA A 27 -0.19 0.90 1.23
N THR A 28 0.94 1.46 1.70
CA THR A 28 0.96 2.76 2.39
C THR A 28 0.47 3.88 1.48
N ALA A 29 0.94 3.95 0.24
CA ALA A 29 0.52 4.98 -0.70
C ALA A 29 -0.98 4.88 -1.03
N THR A 30 -1.47 3.66 -1.28
CA THR A 30 -2.90 3.41 -1.57
C THR A 30 -3.78 3.74 -0.38
N ALA A 31 -3.42 3.27 0.83
CA ALA A 31 -4.18 3.55 2.04
C ALA A 31 -4.26 5.06 2.32
N LEU A 32 -3.15 5.80 2.16
CA LEU A 32 -3.17 7.25 2.30
C LEU A 32 -4.06 7.93 1.26
N ALA A 33 -4.04 7.49 0.00
CA ALA A 33 -4.89 8.05 -1.04
C ALA A 33 -6.39 7.79 -0.78
N LEU A 34 -6.73 6.58 -0.33
CA LEU A 34 -8.09 6.21 0.07
C LEU A 34 -8.55 7.04 1.27
N TYR A 35 -7.73 7.10 2.32
CA TYR A 35 -8.03 7.84 3.54
C TYR A 35 -8.29 9.33 3.24
N ARG A 36 -7.49 9.93 2.34
CA ARG A 36 -7.66 11.31 1.86
C ARG A 36 -8.93 11.53 1.03
N SER A 37 -9.43 10.49 0.40
CA SER A 37 -10.67 10.50 -0.38
C SER A 37 -11.90 10.16 0.47
N ASP A 38 -11.77 10.23 1.80
CA ASP A 38 -12.79 9.86 2.79
C ASP A 38 -13.29 8.41 2.66
N LYS A 39 -12.48 7.53 2.04
CA LYS A 39 -12.76 6.09 2.01
C LYS A 39 -12.27 5.46 3.31
N ARG A 40 -13.17 4.72 3.97
CA ARG A 40 -12.94 4.01 5.22
C ARG A 40 -12.99 2.50 5.03
N LEU A 41 -12.40 1.74 5.96
CA LEU A 41 -12.31 0.28 5.93
C LEU A 41 -13.66 -0.39 5.69
N ASP A 42 -14.69 0.02 6.43
CA ASP A 42 -16.01 -0.62 6.45
C ASP A 42 -16.82 -0.49 5.14
N GLY A 43 -16.32 0.29 4.17
CA GLY A 43 -16.98 0.53 2.89
C GLY A 43 -16.20 0.06 1.67
N LEU A 44 -15.02 -0.57 1.84
CA LEU A 44 -14.14 -0.88 0.73
C LEU A 44 -14.24 -2.33 0.28
N SER A 45 -14.83 -2.50 -0.91
CA SER A 45 -14.80 -3.76 -1.63
C SER A 45 -13.39 -4.10 -2.13
N ASP A 46 -13.17 -5.38 -2.37
CA ASP A 46 -11.95 -5.89 -2.98
C ASP A 46 -11.65 -5.26 -4.36
N ASP A 47 -12.69 -5.01 -5.17
CA ASP A 47 -12.54 -4.38 -6.48
C ASP A 47 -12.15 -2.89 -6.37
N GLU A 48 -12.66 -2.18 -5.36
CA GLU A 48 -12.25 -0.81 -5.07
C GLU A 48 -10.79 -0.73 -4.62
N LEU A 49 -10.33 -1.70 -3.82
CA LEU A 49 -8.91 -1.78 -3.44
C LEU A 49 -8.02 -2.02 -4.65
N ASP A 50 -8.42 -2.95 -5.52
CA ASP A 50 -7.70 -3.24 -6.77
C ASP A 50 -7.67 -2.04 -7.71
N ALA A 51 -8.79 -1.32 -7.83
CA ALA A 51 -8.89 -0.10 -8.60
C ALA A 51 -7.97 1.01 -8.04
N ALA A 52 -7.95 1.18 -6.71
CA ALA A 52 -7.09 2.17 -6.05
C ALA A 52 -5.60 1.87 -6.24
N VAL A 53 -5.19 0.60 -6.12
CA VAL A 53 -3.81 0.17 -6.41
C VAL A 53 -3.43 0.47 -7.85
N ARG A 54 -4.32 0.22 -8.82
CA ARG A 54 -4.08 0.51 -10.25
C ARG A 54 -4.03 2.01 -10.53
N ALA A 55 -4.86 2.82 -9.86
CA ALA A 55 -4.98 4.26 -10.08
C ALA A 55 -3.70 5.04 -9.75
N LEU A 56 -2.94 4.58 -8.74
CA LEU A 56 -1.68 5.22 -8.35
C LEU A 56 -0.56 5.12 -9.40
N LYS A 57 -0.69 4.21 -10.39
CA LYS A 57 0.33 3.94 -11.40
C LYS A 57 1.73 3.73 -10.80
N PHE A 58 1.78 3.17 -9.58
CA PHE A 58 3.02 3.00 -8.85
C PHE A 58 3.87 1.92 -9.53
N PRO A 59 5.19 2.14 -9.73
CA PRO A 59 6.01 1.16 -10.43
C PRO A 59 5.95 -0.22 -9.77
N TYR A 60 5.73 -1.25 -10.58
CA TYR A 60 5.65 -2.64 -10.11
C TYR A 60 4.51 -2.91 -9.12
N SER A 61 3.51 -2.03 -9.00
CA SER A 61 2.28 -2.33 -8.26
C SER A 61 1.43 -3.32 -9.04
N ARG A 62 1.01 -4.39 -8.38
CA ARG A 62 -0.01 -5.31 -8.89
C ARG A 62 -0.99 -5.61 -7.77
N PRO A 63 -2.30 -5.55 -8.02
CA PRO A 63 -3.26 -6.06 -7.05
C PRO A 63 -3.04 -7.56 -6.82
N SER A 64 -3.21 -7.97 -5.57
CA SER A 64 -3.16 -9.36 -5.11
C SER A 64 -3.82 -9.43 -3.74
N ASP A 65 -4.14 -10.63 -3.26
CA ASP A 65 -4.71 -10.84 -1.93
C ASP A 65 -3.84 -10.24 -0.83
N GLU A 66 -2.53 -10.43 -0.90
CA GLU A 66 -1.58 -9.88 0.06
C GLU A 66 -1.50 -8.36 -0.04
N THR A 67 -1.62 -7.79 -1.25
CA THR A 67 -1.64 -6.34 -1.43
C THR A 67 -2.92 -5.74 -0.85
N ARG A 68 -4.08 -6.36 -1.06
CA ARG A 68 -5.36 -5.94 -0.45
C ARG A 68 -5.30 -6.02 1.08
N ALA A 69 -4.77 -7.12 1.62
CA ALA A 69 -4.57 -7.26 3.06
C ALA A 69 -3.63 -6.19 3.63
N ALA A 70 -2.52 -5.89 2.93
CA ALA A 70 -1.59 -4.84 3.34
C ALA A 70 -2.22 -3.44 3.26
N VAL A 71 -3.03 -3.14 2.25
CA VAL A 71 -3.77 -1.86 2.16
C VAL A 71 -4.74 -1.72 3.33
N ARG A 72 -5.52 -2.76 3.64
CA ARG A 72 -6.44 -2.78 4.78
C ARG A 72 -5.71 -2.55 6.10
N ALA A 73 -4.58 -3.23 6.30
CA ALA A 73 -3.76 -3.06 7.50
C ALA A 73 -3.26 -1.61 7.64
N ALA A 74 -2.74 -1.02 6.55
CA ALA A 74 -2.28 0.36 6.55
C ALA A 74 -3.43 1.36 6.79
N LEU A 75 -4.60 1.13 6.19
CA LEU A 75 -5.77 1.98 6.38
C LEU A 75 -6.28 1.91 7.83
N GLY A 76 -6.27 0.73 8.45
CA GLY A 76 -6.64 0.58 9.85
C GLY A 76 -5.71 1.33 10.81
N VAL A 77 -4.41 1.43 10.49
CA VAL A 77 -3.48 2.28 11.25
C VAL A 77 -3.85 3.76 11.12
N LEU A 78 -4.21 4.22 9.91
CA LEU A 78 -4.61 5.62 9.69
C LEU A 78 -5.93 5.96 10.40
N GLU A 79 -6.88 5.03 10.43
CA GLU A 79 -8.16 5.23 11.13
C GLU A 79 -8.04 5.20 12.64
N ALA A 80 -7.10 4.42 13.18
CA ALA A 80 -6.89 4.30 14.62
C ALA A 80 -6.16 5.51 15.23
N ASP A 81 -5.46 6.31 14.42
CA ASP A 81 -4.71 7.48 14.89
C ASP A 81 -5.53 8.78 14.74
N PRO A 82 -6.10 9.33 15.84
CA PRO A 82 -6.91 10.53 15.79
C PRO A 82 -6.11 11.80 15.47
N THR A 83 -4.77 11.74 15.48
CA THR A 83 -3.91 12.88 15.15
C THR A 83 -3.68 13.02 13.64
N ILE A 84 -3.96 11.97 12.87
CA ILE A 84 -3.85 11.99 11.42
C ILE A 84 -5.11 12.66 10.85
N ALA A 85 -5.07 13.98 10.76
CA ALA A 85 -6.09 14.74 10.03
C ALA A 85 -5.72 14.78 8.54
N VAL A 86 -6.66 14.37 7.68
CA VAL A 86 -6.61 14.72 6.26
C VAL A 86 -6.96 16.19 6.15
N ILE A 87 -5.99 17.00 5.72
CA ILE A 87 -6.15 18.43 5.41
C ILE A 87 -6.44 18.59 3.92
#